data_AF-A0A0L6W7E8-F1
#
_entry.id   AF-A0A0L6W7E8-F1
#
_cell.length_a   1.000
_cell.length_b   1.000
_cell.length_c   1.000
_cell.angle_alpha   90.00
_cell.angle_beta   90.00
_cell.angle_gamma   90.00
#
_symmetry.space_group_name_H-M   'P 1'
#
loop_
_entity.id
_entity.type
_entity.pdbx_description
1 polymer ?
#
loop_
_entity_poly.entity_id
_entity_poly.type
_entity_poly.pdbx_seq_one_letter_code
_entity_poly.pdbx_strand_id
1 'polypeptide(L)'
;MPSLVQNYDVLLEFTNDTLETITVQVLHDYGRNTRSIVLLHPEESVTLVLDAGTSYRYAVKQRTKVANVTARFWRDTRCQISHLFSDSSLLSQSTSPFSEGIRVDRHWRDHRFSVWDDA
;
A
#
# COMPACT_ATOMS: atom_id res chain seq x y z
N MET A 1 29.08 -19.54 13.40
CA MET A 1 28.22 -18.51 14.03
C MET A 1 26.85 -18.58 13.38
N PRO A 2 25.77 -18.88 14.11
CA PRO A 2 24.42 -18.74 13.57
C PRO A 2 24.06 -17.25 13.60
N SER A 3 23.89 -16.63 12.44
CA SER A 3 23.30 -15.29 12.35
C SER A 3 21.84 -15.40 12.76
N LEU A 4 21.48 -14.89 13.95
CA LEU A 4 20.08 -14.70 14.32
C LEU A 4 19.47 -13.75 13.28
N VAL A 5 18.64 -14.30 12.39
CA VAL A 5 17.67 -13.51 11.64
C VAL A 5 16.62 -13.10 12.68
N GLN A 6 16.88 -12.01 13.38
CA GLN A 6 15.91 -11.42 14.28
C GLN A 6 14.76 -10.93 13.40
N ASN A 7 13.61 -11.59 13.50
CA ASN A 7 12.38 -11.04 12.96
C ASN A 7 12.01 -9.85 13.85
N TYR A 8 12.01 -8.66 13.28
CA TYR A 8 11.57 -7.43 13.94
C TYR A 8 10.45 -6.80 13.13
N ASP A 9 9.60 -6.05 13.83
CA ASP A 9 8.47 -5.38 13.23
C ASP A 9 8.92 -4.05 12.62
N VAL A 10 8.35 -3.70 11.47
CA VAL A 10 8.55 -2.44 10.78
C VAL A 10 7.21 -1.77 10.51
N LEU A 11 7.21 -0.45 10.52
CA LEU A 11 6.02 0.36 10.34
C LEU A 11 5.94 0.89 8.90
N LEU A 12 4.83 0.61 8.23
CA LEU A 12 4.48 1.24 6.96
C LEU A 12 3.32 2.21 7.18
N GLU A 13 3.59 3.49 7.04
CA GLU A 13 2.57 4.53 7.13
C GLU A 13 2.10 4.92 5.72
N PHE A 14 0.82 4.69 5.42
CA PHE A 14 0.16 5.24 4.25
C PHE A 14 -0.52 6.56 4.64
N THR A 15 -0.14 7.65 3.98
CA THR A 15 -0.71 8.98 4.22
C THR A 15 -1.52 9.41 3.01
N ASN A 16 -2.81 9.67 3.20
CA ASN A 16 -3.65 10.23 2.17
C ASN A 16 -3.40 11.74 2.04
N ASP A 17 -2.44 12.10 1.21
CA ASP A 17 -2.13 13.48 0.84
C ASP A 17 -3.02 14.01 -0.30
N THR A 18 -4.01 13.23 -0.74
CA THR A 18 -4.91 13.60 -1.82
C THR A 18 -6.22 14.19 -1.27
N LEU A 19 -6.90 14.99 -2.11
CA LEU A 19 -8.22 15.56 -1.77
C LEU A 19 -9.36 14.54 -1.83
N GLU A 20 -9.10 13.33 -2.34
CA GLU A 20 -10.11 12.28 -2.50
C GLU A 20 -9.96 11.23 -1.40
N THR A 21 -11.09 10.66 -0.96
CA THR A 21 -11.07 9.51 -0.04
C THR A 21 -10.51 8.28 -0.77
N ILE A 22 -9.64 7.56 -0.09
CA ILE A 22 -9.01 6.35 -0.62
C ILE A 22 -9.33 5.15 0.25
N THR A 23 -9.20 3.97 -0.34
CA THR A 23 -9.30 2.70 0.38
C THR A 23 -8.02 1.91 0.22
N VAL A 24 -7.51 1.35 1.31
CA VAL A 24 -6.36 0.45 1.33
C VAL A 24 -6.87 -0.92 1.74
N GLN A 25 -6.79 -1.88 0.82
CA GLN A 25 -7.26 -3.25 1.01
C GLN A 25 -6.08 -4.22 1.04
N VAL A 26 -6.06 -5.13 2.00
CA VAL A 26 -5.10 -6.24 2.03
C VAL A 26 -5.50 -7.30 1.01
N LEU A 27 -4.59 -7.66 0.09
CA LEU A 27 -4.85 -8.63 -0.99
C LEU A 27 -4.53 -10.08 -0.62
N HIS A 28 -3.70 -10.28 0.40
CA HIS A 28 -3.30 -11.62 0.83
C HIS A 28 -3.52 -11.79 2.33
N ASP A 29 -4.11 -12.92 2.70
CA ASP A 29 -4.39 -13.23 4.10
C ASP A 29 -3.09 -13.72 4.75
N TYR A 30 -2.33 -12.80 5.35
CA TYR A 30 -1.07 -13.08 6.06
C TYR A 30 -1.32 -13.81 7.40
N GLY A 31 -2.05 -14.91 7.38
CA GLY A 31 -2.38 -15.74 8.55
C GLY A 31 -3.56 -15.25 9.41
N ARG A 32 -4.12 -14.07 9.11
CA ARG A 32 -5.34 -13.54 9.75
C ARG A 32 -6.41 -13.31 8.69
N ASN A 33 -7.53 -13.99 8.86
CA ASN A 33 -8.56 -14.26 7.86
C ASN A 33 -9.46 -13.05 7.56
N THR A 34 -8.91 -11.92 7.10
CA THR A 34 -9.72 -10.78 6.65
C THR A 34 -9.03 -10.02 5.52
N ARG A 35 -9.72 -9.95 4.37
CA ARG A 35 -9.57 -8.91 3.35
C ARG A 35 -9.93 -7.55 3.95
N SER A 36 -9.12 -7.09 4.91
CA SER A 36 -9.34 -5.86 5.63
C SER A 36 -9.24 -4.69 4.66
N ILE A 37 -10.21 -3.79 4.74
CA ILE A 37 -10.26 -2.57 3.96
C ILE A 37 -10.27 -1.42 4.96
N VAL A 38 -9.33 -0.50 4.81
CA VAL A 38 -9.27 0.74 5.59
C VAL A 38 -9.64 1.89 4.67
N LEU A 39 -10.64 2.67 5.08
CA LEU A 39 -11.00 3.93 4.43
C LEU A 39 -10.16 5.06 5.05
N LEU A 40 -9.52 5.87 4.21
CA LEU A 40 -8.72 7.02 4.63
C LEU A 40 -9.31 8.28 4.03
N HIS A 41 -9.69 9.22 4.88
CA HIS A 41 -10.10 10.56 4.49
C HIS A 41 -8.88 11.38 4.04
N PRO A 42 -9.11 12.52 3.35
CA PRO A 42 -8.03 13.46 3.07
C PRO A 42 -7.28 13.83 4.36
N GLU A 43 -5.95 13.89 4.28
CA GLU A 43 -5.02 14.15 5.39
C GLU A 43 -4.94 13.06 6.48
N GLU A 44 -5.67 11.94 6.32
CA GLU A 44 -5.59 10.80 7.23
C GLU A 44 -4.41 9.90 6.90
N SER A 45 -3.79 9.30 7.93
CA SER A 45 -2.78 8.25 7.75
C SER A 45 -3.13 6.97 8.48
N VAL A 46 -2.73 5.83 7.90
CA VAL A 46 -2.82 4.52 8.54
C VAL A 46 -1.42 3.93 8.64
N THR A 47 -1.10 3.42 9.82
CA THR A 47 0.15 2.70 10.07
C THR A 47 -0.12 1.21 10.10
N LEU A 48 0.57 0.48 9.24
CA LEU A 48 0.55 -0.97 9.17
C LEU A 48 1.82 -1.52 9.82
N VAL A 49 1.66 -2.53 10.67
CA VAL A 49 2.78 -3.25 11.29
C VAL A 49 3.08 -4.47 10.44
N LEU A 50 4.32 -4.57 9.98
CA LEU A 50 4.79 -5.59 9.05
C LEU A 50 6.00 -6.32 9.63
N ASP A 51 6.17 -7.59 9.25
CA ASP A 51 7.40 -8.32 9.55
C ASP A 51 8.52 -7.87 8.60
N ALA A 52 9.68 -7.52 9.14
CA ALA A 52 10.84 -7.11 8.34
C ALA A 52 11.22 -8.17 7.30
N GLY A 53 11.39 -7.75 6.05
CA GLY A 53 11.80 -8.60 4.93
C GLY A 53 10.66 -9.40 4.28
N THR A 54 9.47 -9.44 4.89
CA THR A 54 8.27 -10.09 4.35
C THR A 54 7.58 -9.20 3.31
N SER A 55 6.98 -9.82 2.29
CA SER A 55 6.31 -9.11 1.20
C SER A 55 4.80 -9.05 1.42
N TYR A 56 4.28 -7.85 1.59
CA TYR A 56 2.87 -7.54 1.80
C TYR A 56 2.22 -6.99 0.53
N ARG A 57 0.98 -7.40 0.22
CA ARG A 57 0.25 -6.97 -0.97
C ARG A 57 -1.00 -6.19 -0.59
N TYR A 58 -1.14 -5.02 -1.19
CA TYR A 58 -2.22 -4.08 -0.95
C TYR A 58 -2.86 -3.66 -2.27
N ALA A 59 -4.17 -3.44 -2.28
CA ALA A 59 -4.87 -2.71 -3.33
C ALA A 59 -5.28 -1.37 -2.77
N VAL A 60 -4.75 -0.30 -3.35
CA VAL A 60 -5.14 1.07 -3.04
C VAL A 60 -6.12 1.52 -4.11
N LYS A 61 -7.34 1.88 -3.72
CA LYS A 61 -8.36 2.39 -4.64
C LYS A 61 -8.66 3.85 -4.30
N GLN A 62 -8.47 4.70 -5.29
CA GLN A 62 -8.82 6.10 -5.30
C GLN A 62 -9.90 6.32 -6.36
N ARG A 63 -11.16 6.50 -5.91
CA ARG A 63 -12.33 6.71 -6.77
C ARG A 63 -12.49 5.61 -7.83
N THR A 64 -11.99 5.83 -9.05
CA THR A 64 -12.01 4.85 -10.17
C THR A 64 -10.64 4.24 -10.46
N LYS A 65 -9.56 4.79 -9.92
CA LYS A 65 -8.19 4.29 -10.10
C LYS A 65 -7.89 3.28 -9.00
N VAL A 66 -7.31 2.15 -9.37
CA VAL A 66 -6.83 1.15 -8.42
C VAL A 66 -5.38 0.81 -8.73
N ALA A 67 -4.57 0.76 -7.68
CA ALA A 67 -3.16 0.40 -7.72
C ALA A 67 -2.91 -0.82 -6.82
N ASN A 68 -2.35 -1.88 -7.40
CA ASN A 68 -1.80 -2.98 -6.61
C ASN A 68 -0.39 -2.64 -6.20
N VAL A 69 -0.11 -2.73 -4.92
CA VAL A 69 1.15 -2.37 -4.30
C VAL A 69 1.69 -3.58 -3.57
N THR A 70 2.92 -3.99 -3.90
CA THR A 70 3.71 -4.91 -3.10
C THR A 70 4.70 -4.10 -2.26
N ALA A 71 4.68 -4.31 -0.96
CA ALA A 71 5.52 -3.66 0.03
C ALA A 71 6.43 -4.69 0.70
N ARG A 72 7.74 -4.47 0.68
CA ARG A 72 8.74 -5.31 1.33
C ARG A 72 9.82 -4.43 1.95
N PHE A 73 9.84 -4.31 3.26
CA PHE A 73 10.73 -3.37 3.95
C PHE A 73 11.54 -4.01 5.04
N TRP A 74 12.67 -3.38 5.32
CA TRP A 74 13.53 -3.69 6.47
C TRP A 74 13.57 -2.54 7.48
N ARG A 75 12.84 -1.45 7.22
CA ARG A 75 12.83 -0.23 8.05
C ARG A 75 11.48 0.46 7.94
N ASP A 76 11.17 1.29 8.94
CA ASP A 76 9.97 2.11 8.94
C ASP A 76 9.96 3.05 7.73
N THR A 77 8.82 3.10 7.05
CA THR A 77 8.67 3.83 5.80
C THR A 77 7.33 4.56 5.77
N ARG A 78 7.35 5.77 5.20
CA ARG A 78 6.14 6.55 4.90
C ARG A 78 5.90 6.55 3.40
N CYS A 79 4.65 6.33 3.01
CA CYS A 79 4.20 6.34 1.62
C CYS A 79 3.05 7.34 1.46
N GLN A 80 3.29 8.35 0.64
CA GLN A 80 2.24 9.26 0.17
C GLN A 80 1.45 8.59 -0.94
N ILE A 81 0.15 8.81 -0.96
CA ILE A 81 -0.76 8.12 -1.87
C ILE A 81 -0.71 8.75 -3.27
N SER A 82 -0.48 10.06 -3.36
CA SER A 82 -0.21 10.72 -4.63
C SER A 82 0.93 10.07 -5.40
N HIS A 83 1.94 9.54 -4.71
CA HIS A 83 3.08 8.86 -5.35
C HIS A 83 2.66 7.54 -6.01
N LEU A 84 1.67 6.83 -5.46
CA LEU A 84 1.17 5.58 -6.04
C LEU A 84 0.41 5.83 -7.35
N PHE A 85 -0.24 6.98 -7.49
CA PHE A 85 -1.10 7.30 -8.64
C PHE A 85 -0.50 8.33 -9.60
N SER A 86 0.64 8.93 -9.28
CA SER A 86 1.39 9.80 -10.19
C SER A 86 1.87 8.98 -11.39
N ASP A 87 1.53 9.44 -12.59
CA ASP A 87 1.61 8.67 -13.84
C ASP A 87 2.94 7.90 -14.00
N SER A 88 2.85 6.57 -13.91
CA SER A 88 3.85 5.60 -14.38
C SER A 88 3.85 5.50 -15.92
N SER A 89 3.54 6.59 -16.64
CA SER A 89 3.45 6.57 -18.10
C SER A 89 4.79 6.79 -18.80
N LEU A 90 5.92 6.86 -18.09
CA LEU A 90 7.22 7.16 -18.72
C LEU A 90 8.43 6.33 -18.29
N LEU A 91 8.33 5.34 -17.40
CA LEU A 91 9.52 4.57 -17.02
C LEU A 91 9.24 3.07 -16.97
N SER A 92 9.44 2.45 -18.14
CA SER A 92 10.33 1.30 -18.30
C SER A 92 11.28 1.16 -17.12
N GLN A 93 11.34 -0.03 -16.50
CA GLN A 93 12.45 -0.53 -15.68
C GLN A 93 13.52 0.52 -15.33
N SER A 94 13.28 1.36 -14.33
CA SER A 94 14.35 2.15 -13.74
C SER A 94 13.96 2.55 -12.33
N THR A 95 14.64 1.91 -11.39
CA THR A 95 15.05 2.43 -10.09
C THR A 95 14.79 3.94 -9.95
N SER A 96 13.68 4.30 -9.31
CA SER A 96 13.40 5.66 -8.83
C SER A 96 12.77 5.55 -7.43
N PRO A 97 12.86 6.61 -6.60
CA PRO A 97 13.13 6.53 -5.16
C PRO A 97 11.87 6.28 -4.33
N PHE A 98 11.10 5.25 -4.67
CA PHE A 98 10.29 4.61 -3.64
C PHE A 98 11.29 4.01 -2.66
N SER A 99 11.36 4.63 -1.48
CA SER A 99 12.03 4.12 -0.27
C SER A 99 12.05 2.60 -0.31
N GLU A 100 13.25 2.07 -0.55
CA GLU A 100 13.66 0.66 -0.57
C GLU A 100 12.57 -0.34 -0.11
N GLY A 101 11.59 -0.65 -0.97
CA GLY A 101 10.58 -1.66 -0.63
C GLY A 101 9.18 -1.56 -1.22
N ILE A 102 8.71 -0.40 -1.70
CA ILE A 102 7.38 -0.29 -2.35
C ILE A 102 7.50 -0.50 -3.85
N ARG A 103 6.64 -1.37 -4.40
CA ARG A 103 6.48 -1.57 -5.84
C ARG A 103 5.02 -1.50 -6.20
N VAL A 104 4.69 -0.73 -7.23
CA VAL A 104 3.36 -0.72 -7.80
C VAL A 104 3.31 -1.74 -8.93
N ASP A 105 2.60 -2.85 -8.70
CA ASP A 105 2.57 -3.98 -9.61
C ASP A 105 1.64 -3.73 -10.80
N ARG A 106 0.52 -3.03 -10.56
CA ARG A 106 -0.52 -2.84 -11.57
C ARG A 106 -1.39 -1.63 -11.27
N HIS A 107 -1.66 -0.83 -12.31
CA HIS A 107 -2.76 0.13 -12.33
C HIS A 107 -3.91 -0.41 -13.17
N TRP A 108 -5.15 -0.23 -12.69
CA TRP A 108 -6.33 -0.43 -13.50
C TRP A 108 -7.44 0.52 -13.07
N ARG A 109 -8.48 0.61 -13.90
CA ARG A 109 -9.68 1.35 -13.56
C ARG A 109 -10.75 0.37 -13.10
N ASP A 110 -11.24 0.58 -11.90
CA ASP A 110 -12.42 -0.11 -11.42
C ASP A 110 -13.62 0.83 -11.57
N HIS A 111 -14.45 0.53 -12.57
CA HIS A 111 -15.70 1.25 -12.83
C HIS A 111 -16.82 0.81 -11.89
N ARG A 112 -16.61 -0.23 -11.08
CA ARG A 112 -17.53 -0.57 -10.01
C ARG A 112 -17.37 0.50 -8.93
N PHE A 113 -18.37 1.36 -8.82
CA PHE A 113 -18.56 2.17 -7.64
C PHE A 113 -18.81 1.21 -6.48
N SER A 114 -17.76 0.89 -5.71
CA SER A 114 -17.94 0.35 -4.37
C SER A 114 -18.33 1.51 -3.47
N VAL A 115 -19.53 2.05 -3.70
CA VAL A 115 -20.30 2.72 -2.66
C VAL A 115 -20.70 1.56 -1.76
N TRP A 116 -20.10 1.48 -0.57
CA TRP A 116 -20.71 0.65 0.45
C TRP A 116 -21.91 1.44 0.95
N ASP A 117 -23.09 0.82 0.87
CA ASP A 117 -24.28 1.21 1.60
C ASP A 117 -23.90 1.38 3.07
N ASP A 118 -24.08 2.60 3.57
CA ASP A 118 -24.13 2.87 5.00
C ASP A 118 -25.56 2.51 5.43
N ALA A 119 -25.72 1.36 6.10
CA ALA A 119 -26.98 0.88 6.66
C ALA A 119 -26.77 0.36 8.07
#